data_AF-A0A920VZK6-F1
#
_entry.id   AF-A0A920VZK6-F1
#
_cell.length_a   1.000
_cell.length_b   1.000
_cell.length_c   1.000
_cell.angle_alpha   90.00
_cell.angle_beta   90.00
_cell.angle_gamma   90.00
#
_symmetry.space_group_name_H-M   'P 1'
#
loop_
_entity.id
_entity.type
_entity.pdbx_description
1 polymer ?
#
loop_
_entity_poly.entity_id
_entity_poly.type
_entity_poly.pdbx_seq_one_letter_code
_entity_poly.pdbx_strand_id
1 'polypeptide(L)'
;MKGSSLPLLANLFGNTRRIALAMGQEDLEGLRDVGKLLAFLREPTPPSGWKDLWQSLPSYKSVLNISPNVKRSAPCQEIVIKEDDIDLSMFPIQTCWPGELGLW
;
A
#
# COMPACT_ATOMS: atom_id res chain seq x y z
N MET A 1 -4.63 -8.74 22.74
CA MET A 1 -5.04 -10.17 22.67
C MET A 1 -4.68 -10.80 24.00
N LYS A 2 -5.43 -11.78 24.55
CA LYS A 2 -4.98 -12.43 25.80
C LYS A 2 -3.61 -13.08 25.56
N GLY A 3 -2.57 -12.59 26.24
CA GLY A 3 -1.22 -13.17 26.19
C GLY A 3 -0.21 -12.54 25.22
N SER A 4 -0.57 -11.60 24.34
CA SER A 4 0.41 -10.95 23.43
C SER A 4 0.71 -9.51 23.86
N SER A 5 1.99 -9.14 23.83
CA SER A 5 2.49 -7.77 24.06
C SER A 5 2.40 -6.87 22.83
N LEU A 6 2.21 -7.45 21.64
CA LEU A 6 2.08 -6.71 20.39
C LEU A 6 0.62 -6.30 20.14
N PRO A 7 0.35 -5.02 19.85
CA PRO A 7 -0.99 -4.56 19.54
C PRO A 7 -1.45 -5.13 18.20
N LEU A 8 -2.75 -5.45 18.12
CA LEU A 8 -3.39 -5.92 16.90
C LEU A 8 -4.25 -4.79 16.31
N LEU A 9 -3.96 -4.41 15.06
CA LEU A 9 -4.79 -3.50 14.27
C LEU A 9 -5.67 -4.30 13.33
N ALA A 10 -6.99 -4.27 13.57
CA ALA A 10 -7.97 -4.93 12.72
C ALA A 10 -8.91 -3.90 12.09
N ASN A 11 -9.61 -4.33 11.03
CA ASN A 11 -10.66 -3.53 10.38
C ASN A 11 -10.17 -2.16 9.86
N LEU A 12 -8.88 -2.00 9.49
CA LEU A 12 -8.29 -0.73 9.05
C LEU A 12 -9.08 -0.09 7.89
N PHE A 13 -9.55 -0.92 6.95
CA PHE A 13 -10.30 -0.49 5.76
C PHE A 13 -11.81 -0.76 5.86
N GLY A 14 -12.37 -0.88 7.06
CA GLY A 14 -13.77 -1.28 7.25
C GLY A 14 -14.83 -0.26 6.84
N ASN A 15 -14.47 0.85 6.19
CA ASN A 15 -15.43 1.75 5.57
C ASN A 15 -14.77 2.54 4.42
N THR A 16 -15.63 3.11 3.57
CA THR A 16 -15.25 3.83 2.36
C THR A 16 -14.40 5.07 2.64
N ARG A 17 -14.69 5.81 3.70
CA ARG A 17 -13.89 6.99 4.10
C ARG A 17 -12.44 6.60 4.45
N ARG A 18 -12.24 5.52 5.20
CA ARG A 18 -10.88 5.04 5.56
C ARG A 18 -10.10 4.55 4.36
N ILE A 19 -10.79 3.93 3.40
CA ILE A 19 -10.19 3.54 2.12
C ILE A 19 -9.76 4.77 1.32
N ALA A 20 -10.61 5.80 1.22
CA ALA A 20 -10.27 7.05 0.55
C ALA A 20 -9.00 7.69 1.16
N LEU A 21 -8.95 7.81 2.48
CA LEU A 21 -7.79 8.36 3.20
C LEU A 21 -6.50 7.57 2.93
N ALA A 22 -6.59 6.23 2.88
CA ALA A 22 -5.44 5.39 2.57
C ALA A 22 -4.90 5.58 1.16
N MET A 23 -5.75 6.04 0.23
CA MET A 23 -5.39 6.40 -1.13
C MET A 23 -5.03 7.89 -1.29
N GLY A 24 -4.87 8.61 -0.17
CA GLY A 24 -4.57 10.05 -0.17
C GLY A 24 -5.72 10.94 -0.63
N GLN A 25 -6.96 10.44 -0.56
CA GLN A 25 -8.19 11.17 -0.92
C GLN A 25 -9.02 11.49 0.33
N GLU A 26 -9.83 12.54 0.27
CA GLU A 26 -10.69 12.93 1.41
C GLU A 26 -11.99 12.11 1.46
N ASP A 27 -12.49 11.66 0.30
CA ASP A 27 -13.77 10.98 0.16
C ASP A 27 -13.81 9.99 -1.03
N LEU A 28 -15.00 9.41 -1.24
CA LEU A 28 -15.29 8.47 -2.32
C LEU A 28 -15.23 9.12 -3.71
N GLU A 29 -15.49 10.42 -3.84
CA GLU A 29 -15.47 11.08 -5.14
C GLU A 29 -14.05 11.16 -5.67
N GLY A 30 -13.08 11.45 -4.79
CA GLY A 30 -11.65 11.41 -5.12
C GLY A 30 -11.16 10.05 -5.61
N LEU A 31 -11.76 8.94 -5.19
CA LEU A 31 -11.43 7.61 -5.73
C LEU A 31 -11.77 7.45 -7.22
N ARG A 32 -12.72 8.23 -7.75
CA ARG A 32 -13.00 8.24 -9.20
C ARG A 32 -11.81 8.77 -9.99
N ASP A 33 -11.12 9.77 -9.47
CA ASP A 33 -9.95 10.36 -10.12
C ASP A 33 -8.75 9.42 -10.07
N VAL A 34 -8.60 8.65 -8.98
CA VAL A 34 -7.65 7.52 -8.91
C VAL A 34 -7.95 6.50 -10.02
N GLY A 35 -9.22 6.15 -10.23
CA GLY A 35 -9.63 5.24 -11.31
C GLY A 35 -9.29 5.77 -12.71
N LYS A 36 -9.49 7.07 -12.97
CA LYS A 36 -9.09 7.71 -14.24
C LYS A 36 -7.58 7.66 -14.44
N LEU A 37 -6.80 7.90 -13.39
CA LEU A 37 -5.34 7.79 -13.44
C LEU A 37 -4.89 6.36 -13.78
N LEU A 38 -5.47 5.36 -13.14
CA LEU A 38 -5.16 3.95 -13.45
C LEU A 38 -5.54 3.58 -14.89
N ALA A 39 -6.67 4.09 -15.40
CA ALA A 39 -7.07 3.89 -16.79
C ALA A 39 -6.08 4.54 -17.77
N PHE A 40 -5.60 5.76 -17.46
CA PHE A 40 -4.57 6.43 -18.25
C PHE A 40 -3.23 5.68 -18.25
N LEU A 41 -2.81 5.12 -17.11
CA LEU A 41 -1.59 4.32 -17.01
C LEU A 41 -1.65 3.00 -17.80
N ARG A 42 -2.85 2.44 -18.00
CA ARG A 42 -3.04 1.20 -18.76
C ARG A 42 -2.67 1.35 -20.24
N GLU A 43 -3.14 2.43 -20.86
CA GLU A 43 -2.85 2.74 -22.27
C GLU A 43 -2.57 4.25 -22.40
N PRO A 44 -1.31 4.68 -22.21
CA PRO A 44 -0.95 6.07 -22.45
C PRO A 44 -1.11 6.34 -23.95
N THR A 45 -2.04 7.22 -24.33
CA THR A 45 -2.19 7.65 -25.73
C THR A 45 -0.88 8.29 -26.20
N PRO A 46 -0.19 7.71 -27.20
CA PRO A 46 1.07 8.29 -27.67
C PRO A 46 0.80 9.66 -28.30
N PRO A 47 1.54 10.71 -27.92
CA PRO A 47 1.34 12.05 -28.47
C PRO A 47 1.57 12.04 -29.98
N SER A 48 0.67 12.67 -30.72
CA SER A 48 0.61 12.72 -32.19
C SER A 48 1.78 13.49 -32.86
N GLY A 49 2.78 13.94 -32.10
CA GLY A 49 3.97 14.58 -32.66
C GLY A 49 4.96 15.11 -31.62
N TRP A 50 6.10 15.60 -32.10
CA TRP A 50 7.19 16.15 -31.26
C TRP A 50 6.77 17.37 -30.44
N LYS A 51 5.79 18.15 -30.93
CA LYS A 51 5.25 19.34 -30.26
C LYS A 51 4.34 18.96 -29.07
N ASP A 52 3.51 17.93 -29.24
CA ASP A 52 2.66 17.35 -28.18
C ASP A 52 3.50 16.64 -27.11
N LEU A 53 4.62 16.01 -27.52
CA LEU A 53 5.57 15.38 -26.58
C LEU A 53 6.16 16.42 -25.61
N TRP A 54 6.55 17.61 -26.08
CA TRP A 54 7.06 18.69 -25.22
C TRP A 54 6.00 19.29 -24.28
N GLN A 55 4.74 19.39 -24.72
CA GLN A 55 3.64 19.88 -23.87
C GLN A 55 3.17 18.86 -22.82
N SER A 56 3.29 17.57 -23.13
CA SER A 56 2.88 16.48 -22.24
C SER A 56 4.00 15.98 -21.32
N LEU A 57 5.27 16.24 -21.64
CA LEU A 57 6.44 15.89 -20.81
C LEU A 57 6.32 16.31 -19.32
N PRO A 58 5.85 17.53 -18.98
CA PRO A 58 5.64 17.95 -17.60
C PRO A 58 4.62 17.08 -16.87
N SER A 59 3.57 16.64 -17.57
CA SER A 59 2.52 15.75 -17.05
C SER A 59 3.02 14.32 -16.83
N TYR A 60 3.98 13.87 -17.66
CA TYR A 60 4.62 12.55 -17.55
C TYR A 60 5.76 12.49 -16.53
N LYS A 61 6.39 13.63 -16.15
CA LYS A 61 7.44 13.66 -15.11
C LYS A 61 6.99 13.04 -13.78
N SER A 62 5.72 13.21 -13.42
CA SER A 62 5.11 12.63 -12.21
C SER A 62 5.10 11.10 -12.27
N VAL A 63 4.87 10.52 -13.45
CA VAL A 63 4.84 9.07 -13.69
C VAL A 63 6.25 8.49 -13.81
N LEU A 64 7.20 9.27 -14.32
CA LEU A 64 8.62 8.86 -14.44
C LEU A 64 9.34 8.81 -13.08
N ASN A 65 8.83 9.48 -12.04
CA ASN A 65 9.41 9.55 -10.70
C ASN A 65 8.80 8.55 -9.68
N ILE A 66 8.30 7.39 -10.13
CA ILE A 66 7.67 6.37 -9.26
C ILE A 66 8.70 5.45 -8.57
N SER A 67 9.99 5.55 -8.90
CA SER A 67 11.00 4.65 -8.32
C SER A 67 11.10 4.80 -6.79
N PRO A 68 11.03 3.69 -6.02
CA PRO A 68 11.20 3.74 -4.57
C PRO A 68 12.53 4.36 -4.15
N ASN A 69 12.50 5.21 -3.11
CA ASN A 69 13.73 5.73 -2.50
C ASN A 69 14.30 4.70 -1.52
N VAL A 70 15.24 3.87 -2.01
CA VAL A 70 15.82 2.77 -1.23
C VAL A 70 16.65 3.31 -0.06
N LYS A 71 16.30 2.88 1.16
CA LYS A 71 17.02 3.24 2.40
C LYS A 71 17.85 2.08 2.91
N ARG A 72 19.02 2.38 3.46
CA ARG A 72 19.92 1.39 4.11
C ARG A 72 19.50 1.04 5.54
N SER A 73 18.81 1.94 6.21
CA SER A 73 18.34 1.80 7.59
C SER A 73 16.93 2.38 7.69
N ALA A 74 16.03 1.71 8.42
CA ALA A 74 14.63 2.11 8.61
C ALA A 74 14.08 1.58 9.95
N PRO A 75 13.02 2.19 10.52
CA PRO A 75 12.43 1.75 11.79
C PRO A 75 11.99 0.27 11.82
N CYS A 76 11.61 -0.30 10.67
CA CYS A 76 11.25 -1.72 10.56
C CYS A 76 12.44 -2.67 10.81
N GLN A 77 13.66 -2.16 10.99
CA GLN A 77 14.88 -2.94 11.24
C GLN A 77 15.41 -2.77 12.67
N GLU A 78 14.70 -2.08 13.57
CA GLU A 78 15.15 -1.82 14.95
C GLU A 78 15.27 -3.10 15.79
N ILE A 79 14.39 -4.08 15.56
CA ILE A 79 14.37 -5.37 16.24
C ILE A 79 14.53 -6.45 15.18
N VAL A 80 15.60 -7.25 15.27
CA VAL A 80 15.89 -8.34 14.33
C VAL A 80 16.04 -9.64 15.10
N ILE A 81 15.12 -10.57 14.83
CA ILE A 81 15.12 -11.93 15.35
C ILE A 81 15.66 -12.86 14.26
N LYS A 82 16.56 -13.77 14.59
CA LYS A 82 17.27 -14.61 13.61
C LYS A 82 17.20 -16.08 13.96
N GLU A 83 17.17 -16.91 12.92
CA GLU A 83 17.42 -18.35 13.00
C GLU A 83 16.59 -19.01 14.12
N ASP A 84 17.26 -19.61 15.10
CA ASP A 84 16.64 -20.40 16.16
C ASP A 84 15.85 -19.55 17.17
N ASP A 85 16.06 -18.23 17.20
CA ASP A 85 15.29 -17.30 18.05
C ASP A 85 13.93 -16.95 17.44
N ILE A 86 13.62 -17.39 16.20
CA ILE A 86 12.35 -17.10 15.52
C ILE A 86 11.21 -17.90 16.17
N ASP A 87 10.43 -17.22 17.00
CA ASP A 87 9.17 -17.73 17.54
C ASP A 87 7.97 -16.96 16.96
N LEU A 88 7.25 -17.57 16.01
CA LEU A 88 6.06 -16.94 15.42
C LEU A 88 4.88 -16.82 16.39
N SER A 89 4.87 -17.57 17.49
CA SER A 89 3.79 -17.54 18.48
C SER A 89 3.74 -16.22 19.27
N MET A 90 4.81 -15.41 19.18
CA MET A 90 4.83 -14.06 19.76
C MET A 90 3.86 -13.09 19.09
N PHE A 91 3.51 -13.33 17.82
CA PHE A 91 2.60 -12.48 17.07
C PHE A 91 1.14 -12.79 17.40
N PRO A 92 0.26 -11.78 17.50
CA PRO A 92 -1.16 -11.96 17.81
C PRO A 92 -1.94 -12.44 16.57
N ILE A 93 -1.53 -13.57 15.97
CA ILE A 93 -2.16 -14.12 14.77
C ILE A 93 -3.56 -14.64 15.13
N GLN A 94 -4.55 -14.20 14.37
CA GLN A 94 -5.95 -14.50 14.66
C GLN A 94 -6.39 -15.81 14.01
N THR A 95 -7.16 -16.61 14.74
CA THR A 95 -8.06 -17.61 14.16
C THR A 95 -9.38 -16.90 13.85
N CYS A 96 -9.81 -16.93 12.59
CA CYS A 96 -10.96 -16.16 12.13
C CYS A 96 -12.27 -16.93 12.31
N TRP A 97 -12.25 -18.25 12.14
CA TRP A 97 -13.46 -19.08 12.13
C TRP A 97 -13.32 -20.35 12.98
N PRO A 98 -14.43 -20.86 13.55
CA PRO A 98 -14.44 -22.16 14.21
C PRO A 98 -14.07 -23.29 13.24
N GLY A 99 -13.12 -24.14 13.61
CA GLY A 99 -12.70 -25.29 12.80
C GLY A 99 -11.56 -25.01 11.81
N GLU A 100 -10.98 -23.81 11.81
CA GLU A 100 -9.75 -23.53 11.07
C GLU A 100 -8.56 -24.32 11.63
N LEU A 101 -7.83 -25.01 10.75
CA LEU A 101 -6.66 -25.80 11.10
C LEU A 101 -5.39 -24.94 11.02
N GLY A 102 -5.24 -24.02 11.97
CA GLY A 102 -3.99 -23.26 12.15
C GLY A 102 -4.17 -21.75 12.32
N LEU A 103 -3.03 -21.07 12.35
CA LEU A 103 -2.90 -19.62 12.29
C LEU A 103 -2.77 -19.22 10.81
N TRP A 104 -3.52 -18.21 10.36
CA TRP A 104 -3.45 -17.68 8.99
C TRP A 104 -2.12 -16.99 8.69
#